data_AF-A0A1J3FLA0-F1
#
_entry.id   AF-A0A1J3FLA0-F1
#
_cell.length_a   1.000
_cell.length_b   1.000
_cell.length_c   1.000
_cell.angle_alpha   90.00
_cell.angle_beta   90.00
_cell.angle_gamma   90.00
#
_symmetry.space_group_name_H-M   'P 1'
#
loop_
_entity.id
_entity.type
_entity.pdbx_description
1 polymer ?
#
loop_
_entity_poly.entity_id
_entity_poly.type
_entity_poly.pdbx_seq_one_letter_code
_entity_poly.pdbx_strand_id
1 'polypeptide(L)'
;LYTVGPLPQNDFDFQVILEGSFSKRDCGISDGGSPSGTCKRSKRSFLPRSYKVQIHFAAKVPLKTVLVTQRGGVDTPNKSAQDALRVLDIVLRQQAAERGCLLVRQAFF
;
A
#
# COMPACT_ATOMS: atom_id res chain seq x y z
N LEU A 1 -7.46 -6.00 0.52
CA LEU A 1 -6.91 -6.71 -0.66
C LEU A 1 -8.07 -7.14 -1.53
N TYR A 2 -7.98 -6.95 -2.84
CA TYR A 2 -8.96 -7.44 -3.81
C TYR A 2 -8.27 -8.30 -4.85
N THR A 3 -9.00 -9.27 -5.39
CA THR A 3 -8.50 -10.22 -6.38
C THR A 3 -9.61 -10.52 -7.38
N VAL A 4 -9.22 -10.75 -8.63
CA VAL A 4 -10.12 -11.15 -9.70
C VAL A 4 -10.10 -12.67 -9.82
N GLY A 5 -11.26 -13.29 -9.70
CA GLY A 5 -11.40 -14.74 -9.82
C GLY A 5 -11.52 -15.47 -8.47
N PRO A 6 -11.70 -16.80 -8.51
CA PRO A 6 -11.83 -17.62 -7.32
C PRO A 6 -10.50 -17.70 -6.56
N LEU A 7 -10.58 -17.67 -5.23
CA LEU A 7 -9.44 -17.94 -4.36
C LEU A 7 -9.24 -19.45 -4.20
N PRO A 8 -7.98 -19.93 -4.13
CA PRO A 8 -7.70 -21.35 -3.89
C PRO A 8 -8.09 -21.77 -2.46
N GLN A 9 -8.02 -20.86 -1.50
CA GLN A 9 -8.42 -21.05 -0.11
C GLN A 9 -8.95 -19.75 0.48
N ASN A 10 -9.78 -19.83 1.51
CA ASN A 10 -10.35 -18.64 2.15
C ASN A 10 -9.40 -18.00 3.15
N ASP A 11 -8.52 -18.78 3.76
CA ASP A 11 -7.65 -18.34 4.85
C ASP A 11 -6.19 -18.55 4.46
N PHE A 12 -5.36 -17.54 4.65
CA PHE A 12 -3.92 -17.60 4.40
C PHE A 12 -3.17 -17.03 5.60
N ASP A 13 -2.17 -17.77 6.06
CA ASP A 13 -1.28 -17.38 7.15
C ASP A 13 0.15 -17.26 6.64
N PHE A 14 0.77 -16.09 6.85
CA PHE A 14 2.13 -15.79 6.43
C PHE A 14 2.96 -15.25 7.59
N GLN A 15 4.22 -15.66 7.66
CA GLN A 15 5.22 -15.05 8.52
C GLN A 15 6.14 -14.18 7.66
N VAL A 16 6.07 -12.87 7.84
CA VAL A 16 6.84 -11.88 7.08
C VAL A 16 7.99 -11.39 7.95
N ILE A 17 9.22 -11.59 7.50
CA ILE A 17 10.42 -11.10 8.18
C ILE A 17 10.96 -9.93 7.37
N LEU A 18 10.92 -8.73 7.95
CA LEU A 18 11.45 -7.51 7.36
C LEU A 18 12.87 -7.28 7.87
N GLU A 19 13.85 -7.46 7.00
CA GLU A 19 15.25 -7.20 7.29
C GLU A 19 15.62 -5.76 6.88
N GLY A 20 16.00 -4.93 7.84
CA GLY A 20 16.33 -3.52 7.62
C GLY A 20 17.83 -3.27 7.63
N SER A 21 18.42 -2.99 6.47
CA SER A 21 19.74 -2.35 6.40
C SER A 21 19.63 -1.05 5.59
N PHE A 22 19.72 0.09 6.28
CA PHE A 22 19.80 1.39 5.62
C PHE A 22 21.08 2.11 6.02
N SER A 23 21.77 2.68 5.03
CA SER A 23 22.94 3.53 5.31
C SER A 23 22.47 4.96 5.57
N LYS A 24 22.49 5.38 6.83
CA LYS A 24 22.35 6.80 7.18
C LYS A 24 23.68 7.50 6.87
N ARG A 25 23.66 8.56 6.07
CA ARG A 25 24.77 9.53 6.00
C ARG A 25 24.53 10.53 7.13
N ASP A 26 25.18 10.37 8.27
CA ASP A 26 25.27 11.44 9.26
C ASP A 26 26.33 12.42 8.73
N CYS A 27 25.92 13.42 7.96
CA CYS A 27 26.67 14.65 7.81
C CYS A 27 26.19 15.58 8.92
N GLY A 28 26.95 15.67 10.00
CA GLY A 28 26.76 16.75 10.97
C GLY A 28 26.90 18.08 10.22
N ILE A 29 25.92 18.97 10.39
CA ILE A 29 26.07 20.37 10.02
C ILE A 29 27.09 20.93 11.02
N SER A 30 28.37 20.85 10.68
CA SER A 30 29.41 21.61 11.37
C SER A 30 29.46 22.99 10.73
N ASP A 31 28.78 23.94 11.35
CA ASP A 31 29.02 25.35 11.13
C ASP A 31 30.48 25.66 11.49
N GLY A 32 31.28 25.97 10.47
CA GLY A 32 32.58 26.62 10.61
C GLY A 32 33.77 25.73 10.99
N GLY A 33 34.57 25.35 9.98
CA GLY A 33 36.01 25.10 10.17
C GLY A 33 36.52 23.72 9.78
N SER A 34 37.08 23.64 8.56
CA SER A 34 38.04 22.63 8.05
C SER A 34 37.51 21.23 7.63
N PRO A 35 37.82 20.75 6.40
CA PRO A 35 37.40 19.45 5.91
C PRO A 35 38.43 18.38 6.29
N SER A 36 38.45 17.93 7.54
CA SER A 36 39.27 16.78 7.94
C SER A 36 38.52 15.87 8.89
N GLY A 37 37.67 15.01 8.34
CA GLY A 37 37.01 13.96 9.09
C GLY A 37 36.47 12.93 8.11
N THR A 38 37.11 11.76 8.06
CA THR A 38 36.63 10.62 7.28
C THR A 38 35.19 10.29 7.70
N CYS A 39 34.20 10.62 6.86
CA CYS A 39 32.81 10.21 7.05
C CYS A 39 32.74 8.68 6.94
N LYS A 40 33.05 7.97 8.03
CA LYS A 40 32.88 6.52 8.12
C LYS A 40 31.40 6.20 8.04
N ARG A 41 31.00 5.51 6.97
CA ARG A 41 29.64 5.02 6.73
C ARG A 41 29.27 4.02 7.83
N SER A 42 28.61 4.49 8.89
CA SER A 42 28.04 3.65 9.93
C SER A 42 26.84 2.89 9.36
N LYS A 43 27.01 1.60 9.07
CA LYS A 43 25.90 0.69 8.78
C LYS A 43 25.16 0.44 10.10
N ARG A 44 24.06 1.16 10.33
CA ARG A 44 23.14 0.85 11.43
C ARG A 44 22.25 -0.31 10.97
N SER A 45 22.59 -1.53 11.39
CA SER A 45 21.71 -2.69 11.23
C SER A 45 20.53 -2.54 12.20
N PHE A 46 19.31 -2.53 11.68
CA PHE A 46 18.12 -2.63 12.52
C PHE A 46 17.86 -4.11 12.78
N LEU A 47 17.39 -4.43 13.99
CA LEU A 47 16.93 -5.78 14.28
C LEU A 47 15.81 -6.14 13.29
N PRO A 48 15.82 -7.38 12.74
CA PRO A 48 14.77 -7.83 11.84
C PRO A 48 13.43 -7.77 12.58
N ARG A 49 12.40 -7.26 11.89
CA ARG A 49 11.03 -7.21 12.43
C ARG A 49 10.24 -8.36 11.82
N SER A 50 9.69 -9.22 12.66
CA SER A 50 8.80 -10.30 12.23
C SER A 50 7.34 -9.90 12.42
N TYR A 51 6.51 -10.23 11.43
CA TYR A 51 5.08 -9.97 11.41
C TYR A 51 4.35 -11.26 11.06
N LYS A 52 3.29 -11.59 11.82
CA LYS A 52 2.33 -12.61 11.42
C LYS A 52 1.18 -11.92 10.67
N VAL A 53 0.97 -12.28 9.41
CA VAL A 53 -0.05 -11.71 8.54
C VAL A 53 -1.06 -12.79 8.21
N GLN A 54 -2.34 -12.53 8.50
CA GLN A 54 -3.44 -13.43 8.19
C GLN A 54 -4.39 -12.75 7.20
N ILE A 55 -4.79 -13.46 6.16
CA ILE A 55 -5.70 -12.98 5.11
C ILE A 55 -6.90 -13.92 5.07
N HIS A 56 -8.08 -13.36 5.34
CA HIS A 56 -9.35 -14.09 5.31
C HIS A 56 -10.25 -13.57 4.21
N PHE A 57 -10.98 -14.49 3.57
CA PHE A 57 -12.02 -14.14 2.60
C PHE A 57 -13.15 -13.38 3.30
N ALA A 58 -13.39 -12.14 2.87
CA ALA A 58 -14.41 -11.29 3.46
C ALA A 58 -15.75 -11.35 2.71
N ALA A 59 -15.74 -11.05 1.41
CA ALA A 59 -16.97 -10.95 0.61
C ALA A 59 -16.70 -11.03 -0.89
N LYS A 60 -17.74 -11.37 -1.66
CA LYS A 60 -17.76 -11.18 -3.13
C LYS A 60 -18.43 -9.85 -3.45
N VAL A 61 -17.74 -8.99 -4.19
CA VAL A 61 -18.27 -7.68 -4.59
C VAL A 61 -18.65 -7.73 -6.07
N PRO A 62 -19.95 -7.66 -6.43
CA PRO A 62 -20.38 -7.65 -7.82
C PRO A 62 -20.11 -6.29 -8.47
N LEU A 63 -19.21 -6.22 -9.45
CA LEU A 63 -18.85 -4.95 -10.11
C LEU A 63 -19.92 -4.44 -11.10
N LYS A 64 -20.80 -5.33 -11.60
CA LYS A 64 -21.86 -4.98 -12.57
C LYS A 64 -22.87 -3.97 -12.01
N THR A 65 -23.00 -3.87 -10.69
CA THR A 65 -23.96 -2.98 -10.02
C THR A 65 -23.68 -1.50 -10.29
N VAL A 66 -22.42 -1.12 -10.48
CA VAL A 66 -22.01 0.27 -10.76
C VAL A 66 -22.54 0.75 -12.11
N LEU A 67 -22.58 -0.13 -13.11
CA LEU A 67 -23.11 0.21 -14.44
C LEU A 67 -24.64 0.38 -14.42
N VAL A 68 -25.32 -0.35 -13.54
CA VAL A 68 -26.79 -0.32 -13.44
C VAL A 68 -27.25 0.98 -12.75
N THR A 69 -26.57 1.42 -11.70
CA THR A 69 -26.89 2.70 -11.03
C THR A 69 -26.65 3.90 -11.94
N GLN A 70 -25.66 3.84 -12.84
CA GLN A 70 -25.37 4.92 -13.78
C GLN A 70 -26.43 5.07 -14.90
N ARG A 71 -27.23 4.03 -15.19
CA ARG A 71 -28.19 4.01 -16.30
C ARG A 71 -29.62 4.46 -15.93
N GLY A 72 -29.78 5.17 -14.81
CA GLY A 72 -31.06 5.74 -14.38
C GLY A 72 -31.98 4.79 -13.61
N GLY A 73 -31.44 3.68 -13.09
CA GLY A 73 -32.16 2.76 -12.22
C GLY A 73 -31.69 2.89 -10.77
N VAL A 74 -32.51 3.55 -9.93
CA VAL A 74 -32.40 3.69 -8.47
C VAL A 74 -31.49 4.84 -8.01
N ASP A 75 -32.13 5.96 -7.63
CA ASP A 75 -31.54 7.18 -7.03
C ASP A 75 -30.95 6.98 -5.62
N THR A 76 -30.94 5.75 -5.11
CA THR A 76 -30.39 5.41 -3.80
C THR A 76 -29.08 4.65 -3.99
N PRO A 77 -27.94 5.16 -3.46
CA PRO A 77 -26.68 4.42 -3.51
C PRO A 77 -26.84 3.14 -2.69
N ASN A 78 -27.05 2.03 -3.40
CA ASN A 78 -27.05 0.71 -2.79
C ASN A 78 -25.64 0.41 -2.24
N LYS A 79 -25.58 -0.21 -1.06
CA LYS A 79 -24.32 -0.57 -0.39
C LYS A 79 -23.36 -1.33 -1.31
N SER A 80 -23.91 -2.16 -2.20
CA SER A 80 -23.14 -2.91 -3.18
C SER A 80 -22.47 -2.06 -4.27
N ALA A 81 -23.06 -0.94 -4.73
CA ALA A 81 -22.36 -0.04 -5.64
C ALA A 81 -21.27 0.76 -4.93
N GLN A 82 -21.50 1.17 -3.68
CA GLN A 82 -20.45 1.85 -2.88
C GLN A 82 -19.25 0.93 -2.67
N ASP A 83 -19.47 -0.34 -2.34
CA ASP A 83 -18.39 -1.31 -2.18
C ASP A 83 -17.64 -1.53 -3.50
N ALA A 84 -18.33 -1.56 -4.63
CA ALA A 84 -17.69 -1.67 -5.95
C ALA A 84 -16.88 -0.41 -6.33
N LEU A 85 -17.33 0.80 -5.98
CA LEU A 85 -16.55 2.02 -6.16
C LEU A 85 -15.27 2.03 -5.30
N ARG A 86 -15.35 1.51 -4.07
CA ARG A 86 -14.17 1.34 -3.20
C ARG A 86 -13.15 0.35 -3.78
N VAL A 87 -13.63 -0.75 -4.37
CA VAL A 87 -12.75 -1.69 -5.10
C VAL A 87 -12.02 -0.96 -6.21
N LEU A 88 -12.73 -0.15 -7.01
CA LEU A 88 -12.14 0.58 -8.13
C LEU A 88 -11.10 1.61 -7.68
N ASP A 89 -11.40 2.42 -6.65
CA ASP A 89 -10.45 3.38 -6.07
C ASP A 89 -9.16 2.70 -5.58
N ILE A 90 -9.29 1.55 -4.91
CA ILE A 90 -8.13 0.80 -4.40
C ILE A 90 -7.29 0.23 -5.56
N VAL A 91 -7.91 -0.28 -6.62
CA VAL A 91 -7.18 -0.76 -7.80
C VAL A 91 -6.43 0.38 -8.48
N LEU A 92 -7.05 1.55 -8.63
CA LEU A 92 -6.39 2.72 -9.23
C LEU A 92 -5.21 3.23 -8.39
N ARG A 93 -5.36 3.27 -7.06
CA ARG A 93 -4.27 3.60 -6.13
C ARG A 93 -3.12 2.61 -6.24
N GLN A 94 -3.43 1.32 -6.35
CA GLN A 94 -2.41 0.28 -6.52
C GLN A 94 -1.62 0.48 -7.81
N GLN A 95 -2.30 0.75 -8.93
CA GLN A 95 -1.64 1.04 -10.22
C GLN A 95 -0.74 2.29 -10.15
N ALA A 96 -1.17 3.34 -9.44
CA ALA A 96 -0.34 4.52 -9.24
C ALA A 96 0.90 4.20 -8.39
N ALA A 97 0.75 3.41 -7.32
CA ALA A 97 1.86 2.99 -6.48
C ALA A 97 2.87 2.11 -7.25
N GLU A 98 2.40 1.22 -8.13
CA GLU A 98 3.25 0.41 -9.02
C GLU A 98 4.05 1.26 -10.01
N ARG A 99 3.52 2.42 -10.40
CA ARG A 99 4.22 3.42 -11.23
C ARG A 99 5.18 4.30 -10.42
N GLY A 100 5.27 4.09 -9.10
CA GLY A 100 6.11 4.90 -8.21
C GLY A 100 5.52 6.25 -7.84
N CYS A 101 4.23 6.48 -8.10
CA CYS A 101 3.58 7.74 -7.74
C CYS A 101 3.41 7.86 -6.21
N LEU A 102 3.61 9.06 -5.69
CA LEU A 102 3.36 9.41 -4.31
C LEU A 102 1.88 9.82 -4.13
N LEU A 103 1.17 9.13 -3.23
CA LEU A 103 -0.19 9.51 -2.86
C LEU A 103 -0.18 10.70 -1.89
N VAL A 104 -0.78 11.82 -2.30
CA VAL A 104 -1.03 12.99 -1.45
C VAL A 104 -2.53 13.27 -1.43
N ARG A 105 -3.17 12.96 -0.30
CA ARG A 105 -4.64 13.01 -0.11
C ARG A 105 -5.39 12.10 -1.10
N GLN A 106 -5.89 12.67 -2.19
CA GLN A 106 -6.64 12.01 -3.26
C GLN A 106 -5.95 12.17 -4.63
N ALA A 107 -4.75 12.74 -4.65
CA ALA A 107 -3.96 12.96 -5.86
C ALA A 107 -2.68 12.11 -5.85
N PHE A 108 -2.17 11.83 -7.04
CA PHE A 108 -0.94 11.07 -7.26
C PHE A 108 0.08 11.99 -7.96
N PHE A 109 1.32 12.00 -7.45
CA PHE A 109 2.42 12.82 -7.95
C PHE A 109 3.60 11.94 -8.40
#